data_AF-A0A932ZIB3-F1
#
_entry.id   AF-A0A932ZIB3-F1
#
_cell.length_a   1.000
_cell.length_b   1.000
_cell.length_c   1.000
_cell.angle_alpha   90.00
_cell.angle_beta   90.00
_cell.angle_gamma   90.00
#
_symmetry.space_group_name_H-M   'P 1'
#
loop_
_entity.id
_entity.type
_entity.pdbx_description
1 polymer ?
#
loop_
_entity_poly.entity_id
_entity_poly.type
_entity_poly.pdbx_seq_one_letter_code
_entity_poly.pdbx_strand_id
1 'polypeptide(L)'
;MPKLLSLRAYAKHRGVTLKAVQEAIEYGRIQKMNGKIDPIAADKEWQEKTNPAMARGKTDIPEYHRSRAIREAYEAQLAKLEYEEKAGKLINAEETRLAWLKIITTTKTKLLAIPSKARASLPHLALGDIATLEELIRETLEELVGGAPNDFN
;
A
#
# COMPACT_ATOMS: atom_id res chain seq x y z
N MET A 1 -40.26 -49.76 -9.73
CA MET A 1 -39.35 -50.17 -10.81
C MET A 1 -38.22 -49.15 -10.94
N PRO A 2 -36.95 -49.56 -11.04
CA PRO A 2 -35.83 -48.61 -11.16
C PRO A 2 -35.95 -47.86 -12.50
N LYS A 3 -36.01 -46.52 -12.44
CA LYS A 3 -36.11 -45.67 -13.62
C LYS A 3 -34.72 -45.46 -14.20
N LEU A 4 -34.37 -46.22 -15.23
CA LEU A 4 -33.11 -46.06 -15.95
C LEU A 4 -33.09 -44.72 -16.72
N LEU A 5 -32.20 -43.80 -16.33
CA LEU A 5 -32.03 -42.50 -16.95
C LEU A 5 -30.87 -42.49 -17.96
N SER A 6 -30.96 -41.65 -18.97
CA SER A 6 -29.79 -41.33 -19.80
C SER A 6 -28.79 -40.49 -18.98
N LEU A 7 -27.51 -40.46 -19.39
CA LEU A 7 -26.47 -39.71 -18.67
C LEU A 7 -26.84 -38.23 -18.47
N ARG A 8 -27.45 -37.60 -19.50
CA ARG A 8 -27.92 -36.21 -19.44
C ARG A 8 -29.09 -36.03 -18.48
N ALA A 9 -30.05 -36.96 -18.49
CA ALA A 9 -31.18 -36.91 -17.58
C ALA A 9 -30.75 -37.13 -16.12
N TYR A 10 -29.76 -38.00 -15.89
CA TYR A 10 -29.17 -38.21 -14.58
C TYR A 10 -28.36 -36.99 -14.10
N ALA A 11 -27.55 -36.38 -14.97
CA ALA A 11 -26.86 -35.13 -14.68
C ALA A 11 -27.83 -34.02 -14.24
N LYS A 12 -28.96 -33.87 -14.96
CA LYS A 12 -30.03 -32.93 -14.62
C LYS A 12 -30.73 -33.28 -13.30
N HIS A 13 -30.97 -34.56 -13.03
CA HIS A 13 -31.57 -35.03 -11.77
C HIS A 13 -30.70 -34.72 -10.56
N ARG A 14 -29.38 -34.87 -10.69
CA ARG A 14 -28.40 -34.63 -9.62
C ARG A 14 -27.92 -33.17 -9.53
N GLY A 15 -28.22 -32.33 -10.52
CA GLY A 15 -27.78 -30.93 -10.56
C GLY A 15 -26.30 -30.73 -10.91
N VAL A 16 -25.69 -31.69 -11.61
CA VAL A 16 -24.28 -31.64 -12.04
C VAL A 16 -24.17 -31.56 -13.56
N THR A 17 -22.99 -31.17 -14.08
CA THR A 17 -22.75 -31.13 -15.52
C THR A 17 -22.63 -32.55 -16.10
N LEU A 18 -22.97 -32.72 -17.39
CA LEU A 18 -22.78 -34.00 -18.09
C LEU A 18 -21.32 -34.47 -18.02
N LYS A 19 -20.38 -33.53 -18.08
CA LYS A 19 -18.94 -33.79 -17.98
C LYS A 19 -18.58 -34.40 -16.64
N ALA A 20 -19.12 -33.88 -15.53
CA ALA A 20 -18.90 -34.44 -14.20
C ALA A 20 -19.40 -35.89 -14.09
N VAL A 21 -20.54 -36.21 -14.72
CA VAL A 21 -21.06 -37.59 -14.78
C VAL A 21 -20.15 -38.50 -15.61
N GLN A 22 -19.65 -38.02 -16.75
CA GLN A 22 -18.71 -38.77 -17.60
C GLN A 22 -17.39 -39.04 -16.88
N GLU A 23 -16.83 -38.03 -16.23
CA GLU A 23 -15.64 -38.17 -15.39
C GLU A 23 -15.90 -39.18 -14.26
N ALA A 24 -17.03 -39.12 -13.57
CA ALA A 24 -17.36 -40.08 -12.50
C ALA A 24 -17.45 -41.53 -13.01
N ILE A 25 -17.91 -41.74 -14.25
CA ILE A 25 -17.91 -43.07 -14.90
C ILE A 25 -16.47 -43.48 -15.26
N GLU A 26 -15.68 -42.56 -15.83
CA GLU A 26 -14.29 -42.79 -16.23
C GLU A 26 -13.39 -43.13 -15.04
N TYR A 27 -13.57 -42.43 -13.92
CA TYR A 27 -12.89 -42.69 -12.65
C TYR A 27 -13.49 -43.87 -11.87
N GLY A 28 -14.44 -44.62 -12.42
CA GLY A 28 -15.02 -45.82 -11.79
C GLY A 28 -15.89 -45.56 -10.56
N ARG A 29 -16.32 -44.31 -10.34
CA ARG A 29 -17.18 -43.90 -9.21
C ARG A 29 -18.64 -44.29 -9.40
N ILE A 30 -19.09 -44.46 -10.65
CA ILE A 30 -20.46 -44.88 -10.98
C ILE A 30 -20.42 -45.93 -12.09
N GLN A 31 -21.27 -46.96 -11.99
CA GLN A 31 -21.48 -47.91 -13.08
C GLN A 31 -22.66 -47.51 -14.00
N LYS A 32 -22.48 -47.72 -15.31
CA LYS A 32 -23.56 -47.60 -16.31
C LYS A 32 -23.96 -48.99 -16.80
N MET A 33 -25.26 -49.22 -16.99
CA MET A 33 -25.81 -50.48 -17.51
C MET A 33 -26.49 -50.22 -18.86
N ASN A 34 -25.99 -50.83 -19.94
CA ASN A 34 -26.49 -50.64 -21.31
C ASN A 34 -26.67 -49.16 -21.71
N GLY A 35 -25.72 -48.30 -21.31
CA GLY A 35 -25.74 -46.86 -21.62
C GLY A 35 -26.72 -46.02 -20.79
N LYS A 36 -27.42 -46.62 -19.81
CA LYS A 36 -28.29 -45.92 -18.87
C LYS A 36 -27.76 -46.03 -17.43
N ILE A 37 -28.17 -45.09 -16.59
CA ILE A 37 -27.80 -44.99 -15.19
C ILE A 37 -29.04 -45.22 -14.34
N ASP A 38 -28.92 -46.06 -13.31
CA ASP A 38 -29.90 -46.12 -12.24
C ASP A 38 -29.59 -44.99 -11.24
N PRO A 39 -30.45 -43.96 -11.09
CA PRO A 39 -30.15 -42.79 -10.29
C PRO A 39 -29.86 -43.11 -8.83
N ILE A 40 -30.58 -44.08 -8.26
CA ILE A 40 -30.49 -44.41 -6.82
C ILE A 40 -29.16 -45.11 -6.54
N ALA A 41 -28.80 -46.10 -7.36
CA ALA A 41 -27.54 -46.81 -7.22
C ALA A 41 -26.34 -45.89 -7.48
N ALA A 42 -26.42 -45.07 -8.54
CA ALA A 42 -25.36 -44.14 -8.91
C ALA A 42 -25.13 -43.05 -7.86
N ASP A 43 -26.18 -42.56 -7.19
CA ASP A 43 -26.05 -41.59 -6.11
C ASP A 43 -25.28 -42.16 -4.92
N LYS A 44 -25.63 -43.40 -4.53
CA LYS A 44 -24.94 -44.14 -3.48
C LYS A 44 -23.48 -44.43 -3.83
N GLU A 45 -23.20 -44.98 -5.01
CA GLU A 45 -21.84 -45.31 -5.45
C GLU A 45 -20.94 -44.07 -5.54
N TRP A 46 -21.48 -42.98 -6.07
CA TRP A 46 -20.73 -41.72 -6.17
C TRP A 46 -20.37 -41.22 -4.77
N GLN A 47 -21.32 -41.24 -3.82
CA GLN A 47 -21.08 -40.77 -2.46
C GLN A 47 -20.09 -41.66 -1.70
N GLU A 48 -20.18 -42.99 -1.84
CA GLU A 48 -19.28 -43.94 -1.20
C GLU A 48 -17.84 -43.86 -1.76
N LYS A 49 -17.70 -43.65 -3.06
CA LYS A 49 -16.39 -43.64 -3.74
C LYS A 49 -15.76 -42.26 -3.89
N THR A 50 -16.46 -41.19 -3.49
CA THR A 50 -15.91 -39.83 -3.50
C THR A 50 -15.27 -39.51 -2.16
N ASN A 51 -13.95 -39.60 -2.10
CA ASN A 51 -13.18 -39.19 -0.93
C ASN A 51 -13.27 -37.66 -0.72
N PRO A 52 -13.72 -37.16 0.45
CA PRO A 52 -13.81 -35.72 0.75
C PRO A 52 -12.44 -35.00 0.76
N ALA A 53 -11.32 -35.74 0.79
CA ALA A 53 -9.99 -35.17 0.62
C ALA A 53 -9.69 -34.73 -0.82
N MET A 54 -10.28 -35.37 -1.84
CA MET A 54 -10.07 -34.99 -3.25
C MET A 54 -10.95 -33.84 -3.74
N ALA A 55 -12.05 -33.54 -3.03
CA ALA A 55 -12.92 -32.39 -3.33
C ALA A 55 -12.24 -31.03 -3.05
N ARG A 56 -11.16 -31.00 -2.26
CA ARG A 56 -10.43 -29.78 -1.88
C ARG A 56 -9.31 -29.38 -2.84
N GLY A 57 -9.08 -30.12 -3.93
CA GLY A 57 -7.90 -29.95 -4.77
C GLY A 57 -8.00 -28.95 -5.92
N LYS A 58 -9.06 -28.13 -6.03
CA LYS A 58 -9.28 -27.34 -7.25
C LYS A 58 -9.90 -25.96 -7.07
N THR A 59 -9.61 -25.24 -5.99
CA THR A 59 -9.98 -23.83 -5.85
C THR A 59 -9.10 -23.12 -4.83
N ASP A 60 -7.80 -22.92 -5.11
CA ASP A 60 -7.04 -21.87 -4.38
C ASP A 60 -5.73 -21.41 -5.05
N ILE A 61 -5.76 -21.02 -6.33
CA ILE A 61 -4.67 -20.22 -6.92
C ILE A 61 -5.18 -19.06 -7.81
N PRO A 62 -6.16 -18.27 -7.35
CA PRO A 62 -6.25 -16.87 -7.79
C PRO A 62 -5.70 -15.84 -6.80
N GLU A 63 -5.65 -16.16 -5.49
CA GLU A 63 -5.33 -15.17 -4.45
C GLU A 63 -3.82 -14.92 -4.30
N TYR A 64 -3.00 -15.98 -4.34
CA TYR A 64 -1.54 -15.88 -4.22
C TYR A 64 -0.88 -15.07 -5.36
N HIS A 65 -1.36 -15.23 -6.59
CA HIS A 65 -0.85 -14.44 -7.74
C HIS A 65 -1.24 -12.96 -7.64
N ARG A 66 -2.43 -12.65 -7.11
CA ARG A 66 -2.87 -11.27 -6.87
C ARG A 66 -2.08 -10.61 -5.73
N SER A 67 -1.84 -11.33 -4.63
CA SER A 67 -1.03 -10.84 -3.51
C SER A 67 0.44 -10.60 -3.90
N ARG A 68 1.01 -11.46 -4.77
CA ARG A 68 2.37 -11.27 -5.30
C ARG A 68 2.47 -10.04 -6.19
N ALA A 69 1.51 -9.87 -7.10
CA ALA A 69 1.49 -8.72 -8.03
C ALA A 69 1.36 -7.37 -7.29
N ILE A 70 0.56 -7.33 -6.22
CA ILE A 70 0.39 -6.12 -5.40
C ILE A 70 1.70 -5.79 -4.66
N ARG A 71 2.34 -6.78 -4.03
CA ARG A 71 3.58 -6.56 -3.29
C ARG A 71 4.73 -6.13 -4.19
N GLU A 72 4.86 -6.75 -5.35
CA GLU A 72 5.88 -6.41 -6.35
C GLU A 72 5.68 -4.99 -6.91
N ALA A 73 4.43 -4.56 -7.11
CA ALA A 73 4.12 -3.19 -7.52
C ALA A 73 4.49 -2.16 -6.44
N TYR A 74 4.22 -2.44 -5.16
CA TYR A 74 4.62 -1.55 -4.07
C TYR A 74 6.14 -1.51 -3.88
N GLU A 75 6.83 -2.65 -3.98
CA GLU A 75 8.30 -2.72 -3.95
C GLU A 75 8.91 -1.91 -5.11
N ALA A 76 8.33 -1.97 -6.31
CA ALA A 76 8.79 -1.18 -7.46
C ALA A 76 8.56 0.33 -7.26
N GLN A 77 7.45 0.74 -6.65
CA GLN A 77 7.18 2.15 -6.34
C GLN A 77 8.14 2.68 -5.26
N LEU A 78 8.39 1.90 -4.22
CA LEU A 78 9.34 2.26 -3.17
C LEU A 78 10.76 2.39 -3.73
N ALA A 79 11.20 1.42 -4.56
CA ALA A 79 12.50 1.46 -5.22
C ALA A 79 12.64 2.67 -6.17
N LYS A 80 11.55 3.08 -6.82
CA LYS A 80 11.54 4.30 -7.65
C LYS A 80 11.69 5.56 -6.78
N LEU A 81 10.94 5.68 -5.69
CA LEU A 81 11.02 6.81 -4.78
C LEU A 81 12.43 6.94 -4.18
N GLU A 82 13.00 5.81 -3.73
CA GLU A 82 14.37 5.75 -3.22
C GLU A 82 15.42 6.09 -4.28
N TYR A 83 15.24 5.66 -5.52
CA TYR A 83 16.12 6.03 -6.62
C TYR A 83 16.05 7.55 -6.90
N GLU A 84 14.86 8.13 -6.87
CA GLU A 84 14.66 9.56 -7.08
C GLU A 84 15.22 10.42 -5.92
N GLU A 85 15.11 9.95 -4.67
CA GLU A 85 15.79 10.54 -3.51
C GLU A 85 17.31 10.44 -3.63
N LYS A 86 17.86 9.25 -3.88
CA LYS A 86 19.32 9.02 -3.99
C LYS A 86 19.92 9.68 -5.23
N ALA A 87 19.13 9.90 -6.29
CA ALA A 87 19.55 10.64 -7.48
C ALA A 87 19.52 12.17 -7.27
N GLY A 88 19.15 12.65 -6.08
CA GLY A 88 19.14 14.08 -5.75
C GLY A 88 17.99 14.86 -6.38
N LYS A 89 16.92 14.19 -6.84
CA LYS A 89 15.72 14.85 -7.40
C LYS A 89 14.65 15.11 -6.34
N LEU A 90 14.62 14.31 -5.28
CA LEU A 90 13.71 14.47 -4.15
C LEU A 90 14.55 14.81 -2.92
N ILE A 91 14.28 15.97 -2.33
CA ILE A 91 14.79 16.31 -1.00
C ILE A 91 13.63 16.12 -0.04
N ASN A 92 13.88 15.54 1.13
CA ASN A 92 12.86 15.44 2.16
C ASN A 92 12.43 16.85 2.58
N ALA A 93 11.16 17.18 2.30
CA ALA A 93 10.62 18.51 2.55
C ALA A 93 10.68 18.88 4.04
N GLU A 94 10.45 17.91 4.93
CA GLU A 94 10.48 18.14 6.38
C GLU A 94 11.91 18.36 6.88
N GLU A 95 12.87 17.56 6.40
CA GLU A 95 14.28 17.75 6.73
C GLU A 95 14.80 19.12 6.24
N THR A 96 14.43 19.50 5.02
CA THR A 96 14.77 20.80 4.43
C THR A 96 14.16 21.94 5.23
N ARG A 97 12.88 21.84 5.59
CA ARG A 97 12.18 22.83 6.41
C ARG A 97 12.84 23.00 7.77
N LEU A 98 13.19 21.89 8.44
CA LEU A 98 13.90 21.92 9.72
C LEU A 98 15.30 22.54 9.60
N ALA A 99 16.04 22.21 8.55
CA ALA A 99 17.35 22.79 8.27
C ALA A 99 17.24 24.31 8.05
N TRP A 100 16.28 24.78 7.25
CA TRP A 100 16.02 26.21 7.04
C TRP A 100 15.59 26.92 8.32
N LEU A 101 14.68 26.33 9.10
CA LEU A 101 14.30 26.89 10.40
C LEU A 101 15.50 27.03 11.33
N LYS A 102 16.39 26.04 11.36
CA LYS A 102 17.62 26.12 12.16
C LYS A 102 18.53 27.26 11.69
N ILE A 103 18.70 27.42 10.37
CA ILE A 103 19.50 28.51 9.80
C ILE A 103 18.88 29.87 10.18
N ILE A 104 17.59 30.05 9.95
CA ILE A 104 16.87 31.30 10.24
C ILE A 104 16.92 31.64 11.73
N THR A 105 16.58 30.69 12.60
CA THR A 105 16.59 30.90 14.06
C THR A 105 18.00 31.21 14.59
N THR A 106 19.02 30.53 14.07
CA THR A 106 20.42 30.79 14.44
C THR A 106 20.84 32.19 13.99
N THR A 107 20.50 32.59 12.78
CA THR A 107 20.81 33.92 12.24
C THR A 107 20.10 35.01 13.03
N LYS A 108 18.79 34.87 13.27
CA LYS A 108 18.00 35.80 14.12
C LYS A 108 18.64 35.96 15.50
N THR A 109 18.97 34.85 16.17
CA THR A 109 19.60 34.89 17.49
C THR A 109 20.96 35.59 17.46
N LYS A 110 21.77 35.35 16.42
CA LYS A 110 23.07 36.01 16.26
C LYS A 110 22.94 37.51 16.00
N LEU A 111 21.98 37.92 15.17
CA LEU A 111 21.69 39.33 14.85
C LEU A 111 21.23 40.09 16.10
N LEU A 112 20.27 39.54 16.84
CA LEU A 112 19.79 40.15 18.09
C LEU A 112 20.86 40.18 19.20
N ALA A 113 21.91 39.36 19.10
CA ALA A 113 23.04 39.41 20.03
C ALA A 113 24.06 40.52 19.68
N ILE A 114 23.98 41.15 18.50
CA ILE A 114 24.93 42.18 18.06
C ILE A 114 24.94 43.40 19.00
N PRO A 115 23.80 44.00 19.42
CA PRO A 115 23.82 45.16 20.32
C PRO A 115 24.54 44.87 21.64
N SER A 116 24.28 43.72 22.24
CA SER A 116 24.96 43.26 23.46
C SER A 116 26.47 43.08 23.25
N LYS A 117 26.89 42.52 22.10
CA LYS A 117 28.32 42.39 21.76
C LYS A 117 28.97 43.74 21.49
N ALA A 118 28.28 44.64 20.81
CA ALA A 118 28.77 46.00 20.54
C ALA A 118 29.04 46.74 21.85
N ARG A 119 28.14 46.62 22.84
CA ARG A 119 28.35 47.17 24.18
C ARG A 119 29.59 46.61 24.88
N ALA A 120 29.85 45.30 24.74
CA ALA A 120 31.01 44.66 25.36
C ALA A 120 32.33 45.03 24.67
N SER A 121 32.32 45.24 23.34
CA SER A 121 33.52 45.54 22.54
C SER A 121 33.81 47.03 22.44
N LEU A 122 32.81 47.90 22.59
CA LEU A 122 32.92 49.35 22.43
C LEU A 122 32.35 50.06 23.67
N PRO A 123 33.17 50.25 24.74
CA PRO A 123 32.71 50.81 26.02
C PRO A 123 32.25 52.28 25.95
N HIS A 124 32.59 52.99 24.88
CA HIS A 124 32.26 54.41 24.68
C HIS A 124 30.89 54.62 24.02
N LEU A 125 30.22 53.56 23.57
CA LEU A 125 28.85 53.65 23.06
C LEU A 125 27.89 53.98 24.20
N ALA A 126 27.05 54.98 24.01
CA ALA A 126 26.02 55.32 24.98
C ALA A 126 24.90 54.26 24.96
N LEU A 127 24.17 54.14 26.07
CA LEU A 127 22.99 53.25 26.15
C LEU A 127 21.95 53.57 25.07
N GLY A 128 21.82 54.85 24.68
CA GLY A 128 20.94 55.28 23.60
C GLY A 128 21.34 54.71 22.25
N ASP A 129 22.63 54.72 21.91
CA ASP A 129 23.13 54.19 20.63
C ASP A 129 22.86 52.68 20.51
N ILE A 130 23.03 51.95 21.62
CA ILE A 130 22.73 50.51 21.68
C ILE A 130 21.23 50.24 21.49
N ALA A 131 20.36 51.06 22.08
CA ALA A 131 18.92 50.94 21.90
C ALA A 131 18.50 51.22 20.44
N THR A 132 19.08 52.24 19.81
CA THR A 132 18.84 52.53 18.38
C THR A 132 19.29 51.37 17.48
N LEU A 133 20.43 50.75 17.77
CA LEU A 133 20.90 49.58 17.03
C LEU A 133 19.96 48.37 17.19
N GLU A 134 19.45 48.14 18.41
CA GLU A 134 18.49 47.07 18.65
C GLU A 134 17.18 47.29 17.88
N GLU A 135 16.68 48.52 17.86
CA GLU A 135 15.48 48.90 17.12
C GLU A 135 15.67 48.70 15.61
N LEU A 136 16.77 49.20 15.02
CA LEU A 136 17.06 49.05 13.59
C LEU A 136 17.19 47.57 13.17
N ILE A 137 17.82 46.74 14.00
CA ILE A 137 17.93 45.30 13.74
C ILE A 137 16.55 44.64 13.80
N ARG A 138 15.68 45.06 14.72
CA ARG A 138 14.32 44.52 14.83
C ARG A 138 13.46 44.94 13.65
N GLU A 139 13.45 46.22 13.29
CA GLU A 139 12.72 46.77 12.14
C GLU A 139 13.08 46.04 10.85
N THR A 140 14.37 45.92 10.56
CA THR A 140 14.86 45.19 9.37
C THR A 140 14.49 43.71 9.37
N LEU A 141 14.49 43.04 10.53
CA LEU A 141 14.01 41.66 10.66
C LEU A 141 12.50 41.53 10.44
N GLU A 142 11.71 42.53 10.86
CA GLU A 142 10.26 42.57 10.66
C GLU A 142 9.89 42.84 9.19
N GLU A 143 10.61 43.73 8.50
CA GLU A 143 10.47 43.96 7.06
C GLU A 143 10.71 42.68 6.25
N LEU A 144 11.71 41.88 6.62
CA LEU A 144 12.01 40.60 5.97
C LEU A 144 10.86 39.58 6.11
N VAL A 145 10.09 39.65 7.19
CA VAL A 145 8.90 38.81 7.38
C VAL A 145 7.75 39.30 6.51
N GLY A 146 7.57 40.62 6.39
CA GLY A 146 6.53 41.24 5.55
C GLY A 146 6.74 41.07 4.04
N GLY A 147 7.99 40.90 3.60
CA GLY A 147 8.36 40.69 2.20
C GLY A 147 8.40 39.22 1.74
N ALA A 148 8.16 38.25 2.62
CA ALA A 148 8.17 36.84 2.25
C ALA A 148 6.90 36.48 1.45
N PRO A 149 7.01 35.97 0.22
CA PRO A 149 5.84 35.46 -0.51
C PRO A 149 5.21 34.33 0.30
N ASN A 150 3.90 34.40 0.53
CA ASN A 150 3.09 33.40 1.25
C ASN A 150 2.91 32.08 0.46
N ASP A 151 3.79 31.80 -0.50
CA ASP A 151 3.63 30.76 -1.50
C ASP A 151 4.33 29.46 -1.05
N PHE A 152 3.86 28.90 0.06
CA PHE A 152 4.10 27.50 0.42
C PHE A 152 2.79 26.88 0.90
N ASN A 153 1.83 26.74 -0.02
CA ASN A 153 0.62 25.94 0.16
C ASN A 153 0.46 25.00 -1.03
#